data_AF-A0A2V3W256-F1
#
_entry.id   AF-A0A2V3W256-F1
#
_cell.length_a   1.000
_cell.length_b   1.000
_cell.length_c   1.000
_cell.angle_alpha   90.00
_cell.angle_beta   90.00
_cell.angle_gamma   90.00
#
_symmetry.space_group_name_H-M   'P 1'
#
loop_
_entity.id
_entity.type
_entity.pdbx_description
1 polymer ?
#
loop_
_entity_poly.entity_id
_entity_poly.type
_entity_poly.pdbx_seq_one_letter_code
_entity_poly.pdbx_strand_id
1 'polypeptide(L)'
;MIERNIRTSEKFLLISYFFILLFMLFHDWISLGVLNDIDAVKSVNSQKGLIMTTFINSIQIVILICLISLFVGKRYPIWAKLWLIIHPACIFIGVLISWWLPYFFGIGADEKAENYAMMFGDTHAFLPIRNGIQPNTIHVL
;
A
#
# COMPACT_ATOMS: atom_id res chain seq x y z
N MET A 1 28.89 22.70 7.62
CA MET A 1 27.76 21.82 7.23
C MET A 1 27.99 21.47 5.76
N ILE A 2 28.32 20.22 5.42
CA ILE A 2 28.60 19.87 4.01
C ILE A 2 27.30 19.99 3.24
N GLU A 3 27.28 20.87 2.24
CA GLU A 3 26.14 21.08 1.36
C GLU A 3 25.94 19.79 0.54
N ARG A 4 24.83 19.08 0.81
CA ARG A 4 24.52 17.84 0.10
C ARG A 4 23.82 18.21 -1.21
N ASN A 5 24.33 17.71 -2.33
CA ASN A 5 23.65 17.84 -3.62
C ASN A 5 22.49 16.84 -3.69
N ILE A 6 21.33 17.26 -3.17
CA ILE A 6 20.11 16.46 -3.12
C ILE A 6 19.40 16.56 -4.46
N ARG A 7 19.26 15.43 -5.15
CA ARG A 7 18.57 15.35 -6.44
C ARG A 7 17.07 15.51 -6.23
N THR A 8 16.41 16.14 -7.21
CA THR A 8 14.95 16.29 -7.23
C THR A 8 14.24 14.93 -7.13
N SER A 9 14.79 13.88 -7.75
CA SER A 9 14.26 12.52 -7.67
C SER A 9 14.26 11.95 -6.25
N GLU A 10 15.28 12.25 -5.44
CA GLU A 10 15.35 11.80 -4.04
C GLU A 10 14.29 12.50 -3.17
N LYS A 11 14.05 13.80 -3.43
CA LYS A 11 13.00 14.57 -2.77
C LYS A 11 11.62 13.99 -3.08
N PHE A 12 11.32 13.76 -4.36
CA PHE A 12 10.07 13.15 -4.78
C PHE A 12 9.88 11.76 -4.20
N LEU A 13 10.92 10.92 -4.22
CA LEU A 13 10.86 9.58 -3.65
C LEU A 13 10.55 9.62 -2.15
N LEU A 14 11.21 10.49 -1.40
CA LEU A 14 10.99 10.64 0.04
C LEU A 14 9.58 11.14 0.35
N ILE A 15 9.11 12.16 -0.38
CA ILE A 15 7.74 12.68 -0.25
C ILE A 15 6.72 11.59 -0.56
N SER A 16 6.94 10.81 -1.63
CA SER A 16 6.05 9.72 -2.02
C SER A 16 5.95 8.65 -0.93
N TYR A 17 7.09 8.22 -0.37
CA TYR A 17 7.06 7.27 0.74
C TYR A 17 6.43 7.84 2.00
N PHE A 18 6.57 9.13 2.26
CA PHE A 18 5.90 9.77 3.37
C PHE A 18 4.36 9.73 3.20
N PHE A 19 3.85 10.02 2.00
CA PHE A 19 2.43 9.86 1.70
C PHE A 19 1.96 8.39 1.83
N ILE A 20 2.75 7.43 1.33
CA ILE A 20 2.45 6.00 1.50
C ILE A 20 2.41 5.64 2.99
N LEU A 21 3.34 6.16 3.81
CA LEU A 21 3.35 5.90 5.25
C LEU A 21 2.09 6.44 5.93
N LEU A 22 1.68 7.68 5.61
CA LEU A 22 0.44 8.25 6.12
C LEU A 22 -0.77 7.41 5.71
N PHE A 23 -0.82 7.00 4.45
CA PHE A 23 -1.88 6.13 3.95
C PHE A 23 -1.94 4.81 4.73
N MET A 24 -0.81 4.13 4.92
CA MET A 24 -0.72 2.87 5.68
C MET A 24 -1.14 3.03 7.15
N LEU A 25 -0.83 4.17 7.77
CA LEU A 25 -1.17 4.42 9.17
C LEU A 25 -2.63 4.79 9.39
N PHE A 26 -3.31 5.39 8.40
CA PHE A 26 -4.60 6.03 8.63
C PHE A 26 -5.76 5.44 7.82
N HIS A 27 -5.53 4.83 6.65
CA HIS A 27 -6.64 4.48 5.75
C HIS A 27 -7.59 3.41 6.33
N ASP A 28 -7.14 2.55 7.24
CA ASP A 28 -7.99 1.56 7.92
C ASP A 28 -8.60 2.10 9.24
N TRP A 29 -8.20 3.31 9.65
CA TRP A 29 -8.49 3.86 10.98
C TRP A 29 -9.32 5.15 10.93
N ILE A 30 -9.25 5.91 9.84
CA ILE A 30 -9.93 7.19 9.65
C ILE A 30 -10.82 7.13 8.41
N SER A 31 -12.12 7.45 8.58
CA SER A 31 -13.08 7.42 7.48
C SER A 31 -12.71 8.48 6.46
N LEU A 32 -12.58 8.05 5.21
CA LEU A 32 -12.34 8.86 4.02
C LEU A 32 -13.64 9.02 3.21
N GLY A 33 -14.79 8.92 3.90
CA GLY A 33 -16.11 8.93 3.27
C GLY A 33 -16.29 7.72 2.37
N VAL A 34 -16.65 7.96 1.10
CA VAL A 34 -16.95 6.89 0.13
C VAL A 34 -15.73 6.07 -0.28
N LEU A 35 -14.51 6.46 0.09
CA LEU A 35 -13.30 5.78 -0.35
C LEU A 35 -12.94 4.54 0.48
N ASN A 36 -13.49 4.39 1.69
CA ASN A 36 -13.27 3.24 2.56
C ASN A 36 -14.46 3.00 3.48
N ASP A 37 -14.68 1.73 3.85
CA ASP A 37 -15.66 1.34 4.86
C ASP A 37 -14.93 0.68 6.03
N ILE A 38 -14.72 1.47 7.08
CA ILE A 38 -13.94 1.04 8.23
C ILE A 38 -14.74 0.10 9.13
N ASP A 39 -16.06 0.29 9.19
CA ASP A 39 -16.91 -0.52 10.05
C ASP A 39 -17.03 -1.93 9.45
N ALA A 40 -17.16 -2.02 8.12
CA ALA A 40 -17.06 -3.26 7.38
C ALA A 40 -15.70 -3.96 7.59
N VAL A 41 -14.58 -3.24 7.41
CA VAL A 41 -13.23 -3.80 7.63
C VAL A 41 -13.05 -4.32 9.06
N LYS A 42 -13.52 -3.59 10.07
CA LYS A 42 -13.44 -3.99 11.49
C LYS A 42 -14.39 -5.13 11.86
N SER A 43 -15.45 -5.35 11.10
CA SER A 43 -16.37 -6.49 11.32
C SER A 43 -15.74 -7.83 10.92
N VAL A 44 -14.89 -7.82 9.89
CA VAL A 44 -14.20 -9.01 9.38
C VAL A 44 -12.85 -9.22 10.08
N ASN A 45 -12.15 -8.14 10.44
CA ASN A 45 -10.82 -8.22 11.03
C ASN A 45 -10.84 -8.01 12.54
N SER A 46 -10.12 -8.86 13.27
CA SER A 46 -9.86 -8.60 14.68
C SER A 46 -9.04 -7.32 14.86
N GLN A 47 -9.35 -6.53 15.90
CA GLN A 47 -8.61 -5.31 16.21
C GLN A 47 -7.09 -5.55 16.34
N LYS A 48 -6.68 -6.66 16.96
CA LYS A 48 -5.27 -7.06 17.06
C LYS A 48 -4.66 -7.35 15.69
N GLY A 49 -5.40 -8.03 14.81
CA GLY A 49 -4.97 -8.30 13.43
C GLY A 49 -4.77 -7.01 12.62
N LEU A 50 -5.67 -6.05 12.77
CA LEU A 50 -5.58 -4.75 12.10
C LEU A 50 -4.36 -3.93 12.58
N ILE A 51 -4.12 -3.89 13.90
CA ILE A 51 -2.92 -3.25 14.47
C ILE A 51 -1.66 -3.92 13.95
N MET A 52 -1.61 -5.25 13.96
CA MET A 52 -0.43 -6.00 13.52
C MET A 52 -0.14 -5.77 12.03
N THR A 53 -1.17 -5.79 11.18
CA THR A 53 -1.05 -5.53 9.74
C THR A 53 -0.60 -4.10 9.47
N THR A 54 -1.21 -3.12 10.15
CA THR A 54 -0.80 -1.70 10.07
C THR A 54 0.67 -1.53 10.46
N PHE A 55 1.10 -2.16 11.56
CA PHE A 55 2.47 -2.09 12.05
C PHE A 55 3.48 -2.71 11.06
N ILE A 56 3.20 -3.93 10.59
CA ILE A 56 4.06 -4.65 9.64
C ILE A 56 4.19 -3.89 8.33
N ASN A 57 3.11 -3.31 7.82
CA ASN A 57 3.15 -2.54 6.57
C ASN A 57 3.88 -1.20 6.77
N SER A 58 3.60 -0.49 7.86
CA SER A 58 4.19 0.83 8.12
C SER A 58 5.69 0.74 8.40
N ILE A 59 6.16 -0.26 9.15
CA ILE A 59 7.58 -0.39 9.47
C ILE A 59 8.44 -0.63 8.23
N GLN A 60 7.93 -1.37 7.25
CA GLN A 60 8.60 -1.57 5.97
C GLN A 60 8.83 -0.24 5.25
N ILE A 61 7.83 0.64 5.21
CA ILE A 61 7.95 1.98 4.61
C ILE A 61 8.89 2.88 5.40
N VAL A 62 8.86 2.81 6.74
CA VAL A 62 9.80 3.53 7.61
C VAL A 62 11.24 3.14 7.30
N ILE A 63 11.52 1.85 7.09
CA ILE A 63 12.87 1.38 6.71
C ILE A 63 13.31 2.02 5.37
N LEU A 64 12.43 2.10 4.37
CA LEU A 64 12.74 2.74 3.09
C LEU A 64 13.01 4.24 3.25
N ILE A 65 12.19 4.95 4.02
CA ILE A 65 12.39 6.37 4.37
C ILE A 65 13.74 6.58 5.08
N CYS A 66 14.05 5.73 6.06
CA CYS A 66 15.33 5.76 6.79
C CYS A 66 16.51 5.56 5.84
N LEU A 67 16.47 4.56 4.97
CA LEU A 67 17.53 4.31 3.99
C LEU A 67 17.74 5.50 3.05
N ILE A 68 16.66 6.08 2.53
CA ILE A 68 16.74 7.28 1.70
C ILE A 68 17.36 8.42 2.51
N SER A 69 16.88 8.69 3.71
CA SER A 69 17.34 9.80 4.55
C SER A 69 18.82 9.69 4.95
N LEU A 70 19.32 8.47 5.19
CA LEU A 70 20.72 8.22 5.52
C LEU A 70 21.68 8.52 4.35
N PHE A 71 21.26 8.18 3.13
CA PHE A 71 22.07 8.26 1.92
C PHE A 71 21.70 9.41 0.96
N VAL A 72 20.71 10.23 1.30
CA VAL A 72 20.27 11.35 0.47
C VAL A 72 21.43 12.31 0.19
N GLY A 73 21.60 12.65 -1.10
CA GLY A 73 22.70 13.48 -1.59
C GLY A 73 24.08 12.81 -1.49
N LYS A 74 24.13 11.50 -1.27
CA LYS A 74 25.35 10.67 -1.27
C LYS A 74 25.22 9.54 -2.29
N ARG A 75 26.32 8.84 -2.54
CA ARG A 75 26.28 7.59 -3.31
C ARG A 75 25.69 6.48 -2.44
N TYR A 76 24.52 5.97 -2.84
CA TYR A 76 23.90 4.83 -2.19
C TYR A 76 24.79 3.59 -2.35
N PRO A 77 25.05 2.83 -1.27
CA PRO A 77 25.69 1.53 -1.40
C PRO A 77 24.78 0.59 -2.22
N ILE A 78 25.38 -0.40 -2.89
CA ILE A 78 24.67 -1.27 -3.84
C ILE A 78 23.51 -2.00 -3.15
N TRP A 79 23.72 -2.50 -1.93
CA TRP A 79 22.68 -3.18 -1.16
C TRP A 79 21.47 -2.27 -0.88
N ALA A 80 21.69 -0.99 -0.57
CA ALA A 80 20.59 -0.04 -0.34
C ALA A 80 19.83 0.26 -1.63
N LYS A 81 20.54 0.38 -2.76
CA LYS A 81 19.89 0.54 -4.08
C LYS A 81 19.02 -0.66 -4.42
N LEU A 82 19.55 -1.88 -4.25
CA LEU A 82 18.82 -3.12 -4.50
C LEU A 82 17.58 -3.19 -3.59
N TRP A 83 17.73 -2.83 -2.32
CA TRP A 83 16.61 -2.83 -1.38
C TRP A 83 15.51 -1.85 -1.79
N LEU A 84 15.87 -0.63 -2.20
CA LEU A 84 14.94 0.40 -2.68
C LEU A 84 14.23 0.03 -4.00
N ILE A 85 14.67 -1.02 -4.69
CA ILE A 85 14.05 -1.51 -5.93
C ILE A 85 13.24 -2.78 -5.66
N ILE A 86 13.87 -3.78 -5.04
CA ILE A 86 13.28 -5.11 -4.83
C ILE A 86 12.09 -5.02 -3.87
N HIS A 87 12.24 -4.29 -2.76
CA HIS A 87 11.22 -4.28 -1.73
C HIS A 87 9.91 -3.62 -2.22
N PRO A 88 9.93 -2.44 -2.86
CA PRO A 88 8.71 -1.88 -3.46
C PRO A 88 8.14 -2.76 -4.58
N ALA A 89 8.99 -3.41 -5.38
CA ALA A 89 8.54 -4.34 -6.41
C ALA A 89 7.74 -5.52 -5.80
N CYS A 90 8.19 -6.08 -4.67
CA CYS A 90 7.45 -7.12 -3.96
C CYS A 90 6.07 -6.64 -3.47
N ILE A 91 5.99 -5.44 -2.90
CA ILE A 91 4.71 -4.84 -2.47
C ILE A 91 3.78 -4.69 -3.69
N PHE A 92 4.31 -4.14 -4.79
CA PHE A 92 3.55 -3.93 -6.02
C PHE A 92 3.03 -5.26 -6.62
N ILE A 93 3.87 -6.29 -6.66
CA ILE A 93 3.46 -7.65 -7.07
C ILE A 93 2.36 -8.18 -6.14
N GLY A 94 2.45 -7.94 -4.83
CA GLY A 94 1.40 -8.30 -3.87
C GLY A 94 0.06 -7.64 -4.18
N VAL A 95 0.05 -6.36 -4.59
CA VAL A 95 -1.15 -5.65 -5.05
C VAL A 95 -1.69 -6.26 -6.34
N LEU A 96 -0.82 -6.58 -7.31
CA LEU A 96 -1.22 -7.25 -8.55
C LEU A 96 -1.89 -8.60 -8.28
N ILE A 97 -1.31 -9.44 -7.42
CA ILE A 97 -1.86 -10.75 -7.07
C ILE A 97 -3.13 -10.62 -6.24
N SER A 98 -3.23 -9.60 -5.38
CA SER A 98 -4.38 -9.42 -4.50
C SER A 98 -5.61 -8.91 -5.23
N TRP A 99 -5.42 -8.00 -6.18
CA TRP A 99 -6.51 -7.21 -6.77
C TRP A 99 -6.68 -7.46 -8.27
N TRP A 100 -5.59 -7.39 -9.02
CA TRP A 100 -5.65 -7.34 -10.48
C TRP A 100 -5.70 -8.72 -11.13
N LEU A 101 -4.99 -9.69 -10.57
CA LEU A 101 -5.00 -11.07 -11.05
C LEU A 101 -6.39 -11.73 -10.89
N PRO A 102 -7.06 -11.65 -9.73
CA PRO A 102 -8.43 -12.16 -9.59
C PRO A 102 -9.43 -11.39 -10.47
N TYR A 103 -9.28 -10.07 -10.57
CA TYR A 103 -10.17 -9.23 -11.37
C TYR A 103 -10.13 -9.56 -12.87
N PHE A 104 -8.95 -9.67 -13.47
CA PHE A 104 -8.82 -9.91 -14.91
C PHE A 104 -8.91 -11.39 -15.31
N PHE A 105 -8.41 -12.30 -14.46
CA PHE A 105 -8.24 -13.71 -14.84
C PHE A 105 -9.04 -14.68 -13.95
N GLY A 106 -9.71 -14.20 -12.91
CA GLY A 106 -10.49 -15.04 -11.98
C GLY A 106 -9.63 -15.89 -11.04
N ILE A 107 -8.31 -15.82 -11.13
CA ILE A 107 -7.40 -16.65 -10.34
C ILE A 107 -7.52 -16.27 -8.85
N GLY A 108 -7.96 -17.21 -8.02
CA GLY A 108 -8.17 -17.01 -6.58
C GLY A 108 -9.35 -16.09 -6.25
N ALA A 109 -10.25 -15.83 -7.20
CA ALA A 109 -11.42 -14.98 -6.97
C ALA A 109 -12.43 -15.65 -6.02
N ASP A 110 -12.66 -16.96 -6.15
CA ASP A 110 -13.62 -17.70 -5.33
C ASP A 110 -13.32 -17.59 -3.82
N GLU A 111 -12.04 -17.60 -3.44
CA GLU A 111 -11.62 -17.47 -2.03
C GLU A 111 -11.71 -16.03 -1.49
N LYS A 112 -11.76 -15.04 -2.39
CA LYS A 112 -11.63 -13.61 -2.04
C LYS A 112 -12.92 -12.83 -2.20
N ALA A 113 -13.81 -13.23 -3.11
CA ALA A 113 -14.98 -12.45 -3.50
C ALA A 113 -15.91 -12.16 -2.31
N GLU A 114 -16.15 -13.15 -1.44
CA GLU A 114 -17.00 -12.97 -0.26
C GLU A 114 -16.37 -12.01 0.75
N ASN A 115 -15.10 -12.24 1.12
CA ASN A 115 -14.34 -11.35 2.00
C ASN A 115 -14.25 -9.93 1.43
N TYR A 116 -14.08 -9.81 0.12
CA TYR A 116 -14.04 -8.53 -0.57
C TYR A 116 -15.40 -7.82 -0.46
N ALA A 117 -16.50 -8.49 -0.77
CA ALA A 117 -17.83 -7.92 -0.69
C ALA A 117 -18.17 -7.46 0.74
N MET A 118 -17.80 -8.26 1.75
CA MET A 118 -18.02 -7.92 3.16
C MET A 118 -17.22 -6.69 3.61
N MET A 119 -15.99 -6.50 3.13
CA MET A 119 -15.12 -5.40 3.58
C MET A 119 -15.24 -4.13 2.74
N PHE A 120 -15.62 -4.26 1.47
CA PHE A 120 -15.47 -3.18 0.49
C PHE A 120 -16.70 -2.96 -0.39
N GLY A 121 -17.79 -3.72 -0.22
CA GLY A 121 -18.99 -3.64 -1.06
C GLY A 121 -19.64 -2.25 -1.11
N ASP A 122 -19.53 -1.49 -0.02
CA ASP A 122 -20.05 -0.11 0.08
C ASP A 122 -18.99 0.97 -0.21
N THR A 123 -17.79 0.57 -0.67
CA THR A 123 -16.74 1.52 -1.08
C THR A 123 -16.88 1.90 -2.54
N HIS A 124 -16.60 3.17 -2.85
CA HIS A 124 -16.65 3.66 -4.22
C HIS A 124 -15.62 2.96 -5.10
N ALA A 125 -16.07 2.44 -6.24
CA ALA A 125 -15.24 1.83 -7.24
C ALA A 125 -15.59 2.37 -8.64
N PHE A 126 -14.56 2.72 -9.41
CA PHE A 126 -14.72 3.14 -10.80
C PHE A 126 -14.98 1.97 -11.74
N LEU A 127 -14.39 0.81 -11.44
CA LEU A 127 -14.45 -0.36 -12.29
C LEU A 127 -15.72 -1.18 -12.00
N PRO A 128 -16.34 -1.81 -13.01
CA PRO A 128 -17.44 -2.73 -12.78
C PRO A 128 -16.95 -4.02 -12.11
N ILE A 129 -17.82 -4.73 -11.42
CA ILE A 129 -17.54 -6.05 -10.84
C ILE A 129 -17.16 -7.05 -11.95
N ARG A 130 -16.09 -7.82 -11.75
CA ARG A 130 -15.70 -8.97 -12.57
C ARG A 130 -15.22 -10.11 -11.68
N ASN A 131 -15.67 -11.33 -11.95
CA ASN A 131 -15.35 -12.52 -11.15
C ASN A 131 -15.64 -12.33 -9.64
N GLY A 132 -16.66 -11.54 -9.27
CA GLY A 132 -16.96 -11.23 -7.87
C GLY A 132 -15.99 -10.26 -7.19
N ILE A 133 -15.05 -9.68 -7.94
CA ILE A 133 -14.05 -8.72 -7.45
C ILE A 133 -14.29 -7.36 -8.10
N GLN A 134 -14.10 -6.29 -7.32
CA GLN A 134 -14.20 -4.92 -7.79
C GLN A 134 -13.09 -4.09 -7.15
N PRO A 135 -11.95 -3.81 -7.81
CA PRO A 135 -10.95 -2.95 -7.20
C PRO A 135 -11.55 -1.60 -6.84
N ASN A 136 -11.55 -1.25 -5.55
CA ASN A 136 -12.06 0.03 -5.11
C ASN A 136 -11.14 1.16 -5.61
N THR A 137 -11.63 2.40 -5.54
CA THR A 137 -10.95 3.56 -6.12
C THR A 137 -9.50 3.72 -5.65
N ILE A 138 -9.24 3.45 -4.37
CA ILE A 138 -7.91 3.54 -3.77
C ILE A 138 -6.92 2.57 -4.44
N HIS A 139 -7.37 1.41 -4.88
CA HIS A 139 -6.51 0.42 -5.53
C HIS A 139 -6.29 0.67 -7.03
N VAL A 140 -6.94 1.72 -7.58
CA VAL A 140 -6.80 2.16 -8.97
C VAL A 140 -5.90 3.40 -9.09
N LEU A 141 -5.87 4.27 -8.05
CA LEU A 141 -5.09 5.52 -8.00
C LEU A 141 -3.65 5.29 -7.51
#